data_AF-A0A364JTF8-F1
#
_entry.id   AF-A0A364JTF8-F1
#
_cell.length_a   1.000
_cell.length_b   1.000
_cell.length_c   1.000
_cell.angle_alpha   90.00
_cell.angle_beta   90.00
_cell.angle_gamma   90.00
#
_symmetry.space_group_name_H-M   'P 1'
#
loop_
_entity.id
_entity.type
_entity.pdbx_description
1 polymer ?
#
loop_
_entity_poly.entity_id
_entity_poly.type
_entity_poly.pdbx_seq_one_letter_code
_entity_poly.pdbx_strand_id
1 'polypeptide(L)'
;MTDRYLKADLSSIQAQIAELVSGNPELADDEELRVDMIDGETSAIEFLHRVYRRIRKAEALAAGAKSEKDDAADRQRRFEKQADGYRALSLAILNAANVEKLVTPFATYSVISPRVKAEVSDLDAIPQGFYRIEKKPDMKAIKEALEAGNELPGAHLSIGVHSLMIRSK
;
A
#
# COMPACT_ATOMS: atom_id res chain seq x y z
N MET A 1 -19.08 12.84 15.40
CA MET A 1 -17.96 13.37 16.21
C MET A 1 -16.67 13.29 15.41
N THR A 2 -16.16 14.44 15.00
CA THR A 2 -14.98 14.66 14.15
C THR A 2 -13.67 14.25 14.86
N ASP A 3 -12.62 13.86 14.14
CA ASP A 3 -11.31 13.44 14.69
C ASP A 3 -10.66 14.46 15.63
N ARG A 4 -11.05 15.73 15.54
CA ARG A 4 -10.62 16.79 16.46
C ARG A 4 -10.96 16.50 17.93
N TYR A 5 -12.05 15.78 18.20
CA TYR A 5 -12.43 15.39 19.56
C TYR A 5 -11.56 14.25 20.11
N LEU A 6 -11.10 13.31 19.27
CA LEU A 6 -10.23 12.23 19.73
C LEU A 6 -8.86 12.73 20.19
N LYS A 7 -8.31 13.74 19.50
CA LYS A 7 -7.04 14.34 19.90
C LYS A 7 -7.15 15.07 21.24
N ALA A 8 -8.25 15.79 21.45
CA ALA A 8 -8.51 16.47 22.72
C ALA A 8 -8.74 15.46 23.86
N ASP A 9 -9.55 14.42 23.63
CA ASP A 9 -9.77 13.32 24.58
C ASP A 9 -8.42 12.65 24.95
N LEU A 10 -7.59 12.33 23.95
CA LEU A 10 -6.27 11.75 24.17
C LEU A 10 -5.39 12.64 25.05
N SER A 11 -5.31 13.94 24.76
CA SER A 11 -4.50 14.86 25.57
C SER A 11 -4.99 14.94 27.02
N SER A 12 -6.31 14.93 27.23
CA SER A 12 -6.90 14.91 28.57
C SER A 12 -6.59 13.61 29.31
N ILE A 13 -6.70 12.46 28.63
CA ILE A 13 -6.40 11.15 29.21
C ILE A 13 -4.92 11.03 29.56
N GLN A 14 -4.02 11.51 28.69
CA GLN A 14 -2.59 11.53 28.97
C GLN A 14 -2.26 12.38 30.21
N ALA A 15 -2.92 13.53 30.37
CA ALA A 15 -2.76 14.36 31.56
C ALA A 15 -3.28 13.64 32.83
N GLN A 16 -4.43 12.97 32.75
CA GLN A 16 -4.97 12.18 33.85
C GLN A 16 -4.03 11.04 34.26
N ILE A 17 -3.51 10.29 33.29
CA ILE A 17 -2.55 9.20 33.55
C ILE A 17 -1.26 9.76 34.16
N ALA A 18 -0.74 10.88 33.64
CA ALA A 18 0.48 11.50 34.16
C ALA A 18 0.30 11.94 35.62
N GLU A 19 -0.83 12.59 35.94
CA GLU A 19 -1.17 13.00 37.31
C GLU A 19 -1.26 11.78 38.23
N LEU A 20 -2.01 10.75 37.82
CA LEU A 20 -2.19 9.50 38.58
C LEU A 20 -0.86 8.82 38.92
N VAL A 21 0.03 8.71 37.92
CA VAL A 21 1.35 8.09 38.10
C VAL A 21 2.26 8.96 38.97
N SER A 22 2.19 10.29 38.86
CA SER A 22 2.99 11.19 39.69
C SER A 22 2.53 11.26 41.14
N GLY A 23 1.22 11.13 41.39
CA GLY A 23 0.61 11.16 42.72
C GLY A 23 0.72 9.85 43.49
N ASN A 24 1.03 8.74 42.81
CA ASN A 24 1.13 7.40 43.40
C ASN A 24 2.45 6.72 42.93
N PRO A 25 3.61 7.07 43.52
CA PRO A 25 4.92 6.56 43.08
C PRO A 25 5.05 5.03 43.14
N GLU A 26 4.31 4.37 44.04
CA GLU A 26 4.22 2.91 44.16
C GLU A 26 3.75 2.22 42.86
N LEU A 27 3.05 2.94 41.99
CA LEU A 27 2.63 2.42 40.68
C LEU A 27 3.81 2.21 39.74
N ALA A 28 5.00 2.74 40.00
CA ALA A 28 6.15 2.53 39.13
C ALA A 28 6.57 1.05 39.07
N ASP A 29 6.54 0.38 40.21
CA ASP A 29 7.08 -0.98 40.37
C ASP A 29 6.01 -2.07 40.27
N ASP A 30 4.72 -1.70 40.29
CA ASP A 30 3.59 -2.63 40.15
C ASP A 30 2.77 -2.31 38.88
N GLU A 31 3.06 -3.03 37.80
CA GLU A 31 2.36 -2.85 36.52
C GLU A 31 0.89 -3.24 36.58
N GLU A 32 0.55 -4.29 37.33
CA GLU A 32 -0.83 -4.80 37.41
C GLU A 32 -1.71 -3.79 38.15
N LEU A 33 -1.24 -3.31 39.32
CA LEU A 33 -1.91 -2.25 40.07
C LEU A 33 -2.03 -0.96 39.23
N ARG A 34 -0.99 -0.61 38.48
CA ARG A 34 -1.00 0.58 37.61
C ARG A 34 -2.05 0.46 36.51
N VAL A 35 -2.19 -0.70 35.88
CA VAL A 35 -3.22 -0.93 34.85
C VAL A 35 -4.62 -0.84 35.45
N ASP A 36 -4.85 -1.48 36.61
CA ASP A 36 -6.16 -1.47 37.29
C ASP A 36 -6.56 -0.05 37.72
N MET A 37 -5.62 0.73 38.25
CA MET A 37 -5.88 2.13 38.61
C MET A 37 -6.12 3.00 37.37
N ILE A 38 -5.41 2.78 36.25
CA ILE A 38 -5.69 3.50 35.01
C ILE A 38 -7.10 3.19 34.49
N ASP A 39 -7.55 1.94 34.58
CA ASP A 39 -8.91 1.55 34.18
C ASP A 39 -9.98 2.15 35.10
N GLY A 40 -9.74 2.15 36.41
CA GLY A 40 -10.67 2.67 37.40
C GLY A 40 -10.76 4.21 37.46
N GLU A 41 -9.63 4.89 37.30
CA GLU A 41 -9.50 6.34 37.54
C GLU A 41 -9.49 7.18 36.25
N THR A 42 -9.37 6.56 35.08
CA THR A 42 -9.30 7.28 33.79
C THR A 42 -10.23 6.68 32.74
N SER A 43 -10.51 7.46 31.69
CA SER A 43 -11.29 6.96 30.54
C SER A 43 -10.44 6.28 29.45
N ALA A 44 -9.21 5.83 29.78
CA ALA A 44 -8.25 5.30 28.82
C ALA A 44 -8.76 4.03 28.12
N ILE A 45 -9.29 3.06 28.85
CA ILE A 45 -9.78 1.79 28.27
C ILE A 45 -11.02 2.04 27.41
N GLU A 46 -11.95 2.88 27.88
CA GLU A 46 -13.12 3.28 27.10
C GLU A 46 -12.72 4.00 25.80
N PHE A 47 -11.71 4.86 25.86
CA PHE A 47 -11.13 5.50 24.68
C PHE A 47 -10.53 4.48 23.70
N LEU A 48 -9.75 3.50 24.19
CA LEU A 48 -9.21 2.42 23.36
C LEU A 48 -10.32 1.61 22.69
N HIS A 49 -11.40 1.27 23.40
CA HIS A 49 -12.57 0.63 22.82
C HIS A 49 -13.24 1.47 21.72
N ARG A 50 -13.40 2.78 21.94
CA ARG A 50 -13.94 3.71 20.94
C ARG A 50 -13.05 3.76 19.69
N VAL A 51 -11.73 3.85 19.87
CA VAL A 51 -10.76 3.87 18.76
C VAL A 51 -10.76 2.54 18.01
N TYR A 52 -10.75 1.41 18.71
CA TYR A 52 -10.80 0.07 18.10
C TYR A 52 -12.02 -0.12 17.20
N ARG A 53 -13.22 0.29 17.64
CA ARG A 53 -14.43 0.26 16.80
C ARG A 53 -14.29 1.08 15.53
N ARG A 54 -13.61 2.23 15.59
CA ARG A 54 -13.33 3.07 14.41
C ARG A 54 -12.33 2.42 13.47
N ILE A 55 -11.26 1.81 13.99
CA ILE A 55 -10.30 1.03 13.19
C ILE A 55 -11.02 -0.06 12.42
N ARG A 56 -11.81 -0.90 13.10
CA ARG A 56 -12.57 -1.98 12.46
C ARG A 56 -13.54 -1.48 11.40
N LYS A 57 -14.22 -0.36 11.66
CA LYS A 57 -15.09 0.28 10.67
C LYS A 57 -14.30 0.75 9.44
N ALA A 58 -13.16 1.39 9.65
CA ALA A 58 -12.32 1.88 8.55
C ALA A 58 -11.76 0.72 7.70
N GLU A 59 -11.29 -0.35 8.34
CA GLU A 59 -10.82 -1.57 7.67
C GLU A 59 -11.93 -2.22 6.83
N ALA A 60 -13.14 -2.34 7.37
CA ALA A 60 -14.28 -2.90 6.67
C ALA A 60 -14.67 -2.04 5.44
N LEU A 61 -14.71 -0.72 5.59
CA LEU A 61 -14.99 0.20 4.49
C LEU A 61 -13.90 0.16 3.42
N ALA A 62 -12.62 0.09 3.81
CA ALA A 62 -11.50 -0.04 2.88
C ALA A 62 -11.57 -1.34 2.08
N ALA A 63 -11.94 -2.45 2.73
CA ALA A 63 -12.14 -3.73 2.04
C ALA A 63 -13.30 -3.66 1.03
N GLY A 64 -14.43 -3.06 1.40
CA GLY A 64 -15.56 -2.84 0.49
C GLY A 64 -15.18 -1.97 -0.72
N ALA A 65 -14.50 -0.84 -0.48
CA ALA A 65 -14.04 0.06 -1.53
C ALA A 65 -13.05 -0.62 -2.49
N LYS A 66 -12.19 -1.51 -1.99
CA LYS A 66 -11.31 -2.32 -2.84
C LYS A 66 -12.11 -3.26 -3.74
N SER A 67 -13.11 -3.95 -3.20
CA SER A 67 -13.98 -4.84 -3.99
C SER A 67 -14.68 -4.09 -5.13
N GLU A 68 -15.26 -2.93 -4.84
CA GLU A 68 -15.93 -2.11 -5.88
C GLU A 68 -14.95 -1.62 -6.95
N LYS A 69 -13.74 -1.24 -6.55
CA LYS A 69 -12.68 -0.84 -7.47
C LYS A 69 -12.27 -1.98 -8.39
N ASP A 70 -12.11 -3.19 -7.86
CA ASP A 70 -11.71 -4.36 -8.62
C ASP A 70 -12.81 -4.72 -9.64
N ASP A 71 -14.08 -4.70 -9.23
CA ASP A 71 -15.22 -4.90 -10.13
C ASP A 71 -15.29 -3.84 -11.26
N ALA A 72 -15.01 -2.58 -10.93
CA ALA A 72 -14.98 -1.50 -11.92
C ALA A 72 -13.81 -1.69 -12.91
N ALA A 73 -12.64 -2.10 -12.42
CA ALA A 73 -11.48 -2.40 -13.26
C ALA A 73 -11.75 -3.57 -14.21
N ASP A 74 -12.45 -4.61 -13.75
CA ASP A 74 -12.85 -5.73 -14.61
C ASP A 74 -13.83 -5.30 -15.70
N ARG A 75 -14.81 -4.45 -15.38
CA ARG A 75 -15.73 -3.88 -16.39
C ARG A 75 -14.98 -3.01 -17.40
N GLN A 76 -14.04 -2.16 -16.94
CA GLN A 76 -13.19 -1.37 -17.81
C GLN A 76 -12.43 -2.26 -18.81
N ARG A 77 -11.77 -3.31 -18.33
CA ARG A 77 -11.02 -4.26 -19.19
C ARG A 77 -11.90 -4.93 -20.24
N ARG A 78 -13.17 -5.22 -19.93
CA ARG A 78 -14.13 -5.77 -20.90
C ARG A 78 -14.43 -4.78 -22.03
N PHE A 79 -14.66 -3.51 -21.70
CA PHE A 79 -14.90 -2.48 -22.71
C PHE A 79 -13.66 -2.18 -23.55
N GLU A 80 -12.47 -2.19 -22.93
CA GLU A 80 -11.19 -2.07 -23.66
C GLU A 80 -11.04 -3.22 -24.68
N LYS A 81 -11.27 -4.46 -24.25
CA LYS A 81 -11.24 -5.63 -25.14
C LYS A 81 -12.28 -5.55 -26.26
N GLN A 82 -13.48 -5.05 -25.96
CA GLN A 82 -14.53 -4.84 -26.95
C GLN A 82 -14.11 -3.79 -27.99
N ALA A 83 -13.53 -2.67 -27.54
CA ALA A 83 -13.00 -1.64 -28.43
C ALA A 83 -11.86 -2.16 -29.31
N ASP A 84 -10.96 -2.97 -28.76
CA ASP A 84 -9.91 -3.64 -29.54
C ASP A 84 -10.48 -4.60 -30.59
N GLY A 85 -11.56 -5.33 -30.24
CA GLY A 85 -12.31 -6.14 -31.20
C GLY A 85 -12.86 -5.31 -32.36
N TYR A 86 -13.45 -4.14 -32.09
CA TYR A 86 -13.92 -3.24 -33.14
C TYR A 86 -12.79 -2.68 -34.01
N ARG A 87 -11.63 -2.34 -33.42
CA ARG A 87 -10.44 -1.93 -34.19
C ARG A 87 -9.95 -3.04 -35.11
N ALA A 88 -9.94 -4.28 -34.65
CA ALA A 88 -9.55 -5.44 -35.45
C ALA A 88 -10.50 -5.64 -36.65
N LEU A 89 -11.82 -5.47 -36.43
CA LEU A 89 -12.81 -5.51 -37.52
C LEU A 89 -12.59 -4.38 -38.53
N SER A 90 -12.35 -3.15 -38.07
CA SER A 90 -12.04 -2.03 -38.96
C SER A 90 -10.78 -2.29 -39.79
N LEU A 91 -9.72 -2.84 -39.16
CA LEU A 91 -8.48 -3.21 -39.85
C LEU A 91 -8.74 -4.31 -40.91
N ALA A 92 -9.57 -5.30 -40.59
CA ALA A 92 -9.93 -6.36 -41.54
C ALA A 92 -10.61 -5.80 -42.80
N ILE A 93 -11.47 -4.78 -42.65
CA ILE A 93 -12.10 -4.09 -43.79
C ILE A 93 -11.06 -3.37 -44.66
N LEU A 94 -10.16 -2.58 -44.05
CA LEU A 94 -9.13 -1.85 -44.80
C LEU A 94 -8.19 -2.81 -45.54
N ASN A 95 -7.82 -3.93 -44.91
CA ASN A 95 -7.01 -4.98 -45.54
C ASN A 95 -7.75 -5.65 -46.71
N ALA A 96 -9.03 -5.99 -46.55
CA ALA A 96 -9.84 -6.58 -47.63
C ALA A 96 -10.04 -5.62 -48.80
N ALA A 97 -10.15 -4.32 -48.53
CA ALA A 97 -10.24 -3.26 -49.53
C ALA A 97 -8.87 -2.88 -50.13
N ASN A 98 -7.76 -3.42 -49.62
CA ASN A 98 -6.40 -3.09 -50.01
C ASN A 98 -6.11 -1.57 -49.99
N VAL A 99 -6.57 -0.87 -48.93
CA VAL A 99 -6.33 0.56 -48.73
C VAL A 99 -5.67 0.83 -47.38
N GLU A 100 -4.63 1.67 -47.39
CA GLU A 100 -3.91 2.04 -46.17
C GLU A 100 -4.63 3.14 -45.37
N LYS A 101 -5.51 3.92 -46.02
CA LYS A 101 -6.21 5.05 -45.41
C LYS A 101 -7.63 5.17 -45.95
N LEU A 102 -8.59 5.31 -45.04
CA LEU A 102 -10.00 5.56 -45.35
C LEU A 102 -10.51 6.72 -44.51
N VAL A 103 -10.93 7.80 -45.18
CA VAL A 103 -11.52 8.98 -44.54
C VAL A 103 -13.03 8.89 -44.62
N THR A 104 -13.71 9.02 -43.48
CA THR A 104 -15.17 9.10 -43.38
C THR A 104 -15.56 10.40 -42.69
N PRO A 105 -16.84 10.84 -42.78
CA PRO A 105 -17.31 12.03 -42.05
C PRO A 105 -17.13 11.95 -40.53
N PHE A 106 -17.04 10.75 -39.97
CA PHE A 106 -16.97 10.53 -38.52
C PHE A 106 -15.55 10.24 -38.01
N ALA A 107 -14.69 9.63 -38.84
CA ALA A 107 -13.35 9.20 -38.45
C ALA A 107 -12.42 8.99 -39.65
N THR A 108 -11.11 9.08 -39.40
CA THR A 108 -10.07 8.61 -40.33
C THR A 108 -9.50 7.29 -39.83
N TYR A 109 -9.60 6.25 -40.65
CA TYR A 109 -8.99 4.95 -40.41
C TYR A 109 -7.67 4.89 -41.16
N SER A 110 -6.61 4.44 -40.49
CA SER A 110 -5.29 4.31 -41.10
C SER A 110 -4.64 3.03 -40.61
N VAL A 111 -4.17 2.21 -41.55
CA VAL A 111 -3.35 1.04 -41.25
C VAL A 111 -1.98 1.54 -40.83
N ILE A 112 -1.54 1.13 -39.65
CA ILE A 112 -0.20 1.46 -39.16
C ILE A 112 0.69 0.27 -39.48
N SER A 113 1.83 0.53 -40.10
CA SER A 113 2.83 -0.51 -40.35
C SER A 113 3.23 -1.19 -39.04
N PRO A 114 3.41 -2.53 -39.03
CA PRO A 114 3.84 -3.24 -37.85
C PRO A 114 5.17 -2.66 -37.37
N ARG A 115 5.23 -2.30 -36.08
CA ARG A 115 6.48 -1.83 -35.48
C ARG A 115 7.40 -3.02 -35.30
N VAL A 116 8.65 -2.89 -35.74
CA VAL A 116 9.70 -3.87 -35.44
C VAL A 116 9.87 -3.92 -33.92
N LYS A 117 9.62 -5.08 -33.32
CA LYS A 117 9.88 -5.34 -31.91
C LYS A 117 11.11 -6.23 -31.80
N ALA A 118 12.02 -5.90 -30.89
CA ALA A 118 13.08 -6.81 -30.53
C ALA A 118 12.47 -7.94 -29.69
N GLU A 119 12.47 -9.15 -30.24
CA GLU A 119 12.12 -10.36 -29.51
C GLU A 119 13.42 -11.04 -29.09
N VAL A 120 13.55 -11.29 -27.78
CA VAL A 120 14.68 -12.01 -27.21
C VAL A 120 14.35 -13.49 -27.25
N SER A 121 14.93 -14.22 -28.21
CA SER A 121 14.74 -15.67 -28.34
C SER A 121 15.61 -16.49 -27.39
N ASP A 122 16.78 -15.96 -27.04
CA ASP A 122 17.72 -16.57 -26.10
C ASP A 122 18.43 -15.46 -25.31
N LEU A 123 18.36 -15.55 -23.99
CA LEU A 123 18.99 -14.60 -23.08
C LEU A 123 20.51 -14.82 -23.03
N ASP A 124 20.98 -16.07 -23.04
CA ASP A 124 22.41 -16.38 -22.87
C ASP A 124 23.26 -16.02 -24.10
N ALA A 125 22.60 -15.87 -25.26
CA ALA A 125 23.22 -15.38 -26.50
C ALA A 125 23.29 -13.84 -26.59
N ILE A 126 22.65 -13.09 -25.68
CA ILE A 126 22.65 -11.62 -25.73
C ILE A 126 23.96 -11.08 -25.15
N PRO A 127 24.68 -10.20 -25.89
CA PRO A 127 25.86 -9.54 -25.35
C PRO A 127 25.54 -8.72 -24.10
N GLN A 128 26.47 -8.73 -23.12
CA GLN A 128 26.32 -8.06 -21.82
C GLN A 128 25.91 -6.57 -21.92
N GLY A 129 26.22 -5.90 -23.04
CA GLY A 129 25.87 -4.50 -23.28
C GLY A 129 24.37 -4.19 -23.44
N PHE A 130 23.51 -5.19 -23.63
CA PHE A 130 22.05 -5.01 -23.74
C PHE A 130 21.30 -5.30 -22.43
N TYR A 131 22.02 -5.61 -21.36
CA TYR A 131 21.45 -5.83 -20.03
C TYR A 131 21.43 -4.55 -19.21
N ARG A 132 20.28 -4.24 -18.62
CA ARG A 132 20.19 -3.23 -17.56
C ARG A 132 20.37 -3.93 -16.21
N ILE A 133 21.56 -3.80 -15.62
CA ILE A 133 21.88 -4.38 -14.32
C ILE A 133 21.26 -3.52 -13.22
N GLU A 134 20.25 -4.04 -12.53
CA GLU A 134 19.65 -3.41 -11.36
C GLU A 134 20.32 -3.97 -10.09
N LYS A 135 21.19 -3.18 -9.45
CA LYS A 135 21.82 -3.56 -8.17
C LYS A 135 20.83 -3.29 -7.04
N LYS A 136 20.12 -4.32 -6.58
CA LYS A 136 19.27 -4.24 -5.39
C LYS A 136 20.07 -4.64 -4.15
N PRO A 137 20.12 -3.79 -3.12
CA PRO A 137 20.78 -4.14 -1.87
C PRO A 137 19.98 -5.24 -1.16
N ASP A 138 20.67 -6.29 -0.73
CA ASP A 138 20.06 -7.33 0.09
C ASP A 138 19.96 -6.85 1.54
N MET A 139 18.80 -6.29 1.88
CA MET A 139 18.52 -5.75 3.21
C MET A 139 18.64 -6.79 4.32
N LYS A 140 18.45 -8.09 4.03
CA LYS A 140 18.59 -9.14 5.05
C LYS A 140 20.06 -9.38 5.37
N ALA A 141 20.88 -9.59 4.34
CA ALA A 141 22.32 -9.78 4.52
C ALA A 141 23.00 -8.54 5.13
N ILE A 142 22.56 -7.34 4.75
CA ILE A 142 23.03 -6.08 5.34
C ILE A 142 22.66 -6.01 6.83
N LYS A 143 21.42 -6.35 7.18
CA LYS A 143 20.96 -6.36 8.58
C LYS A 143 21.74 -7.37 9.42
N GLU A 144 21.90 -8.61 8.94
CA GLU A 144 22.65 -9.67 9.61
C GLU A 144 24.13 -9.29 9.80
N ALA A 145 24.77 -8.69 8.80
CA ALA A 145 26.16 -8.24 8.89
C ALA A 145 26.34 -7.09 9.89
N LEU A 146 25.40 -6.13 9.93
CA LEU A 146 25.42 -5.03 10.89
C LEU A 146 25.11 -5.50 12.32
N GLU A 147 24.20 -6.46 12.51
CA GLU A 147 23.89 -7.08 13.81
C GLU A 147 25.07 -7.92 14.32
N ALA A 148 25.84 -8.55 13.43
CA ALA A 148 27.07 -9.26 13.74
C ALA A 148 28.28 -8.34 14.07
N GLY A 149 28.09 -7.02 14.04
CA GLY A 149 29.12 -6.04 14.38
C GLY A 149 30.08 -5.67 13.23
N ASN A 150 29.78 -6.05 11.99
CA ASN A 150 30.57 -5.62 10.84
C ASN A 150 30.12 -4.22 10.38
N GLU A 151 31.08 -3.30 10.20
CA GLU A 151 30.80 -1.99 9.63
C GLU A 151 30.63 -2.10 8.10
N LEU A 152 29.44 -1.76 7.59
CA LEU A 152 29.16 -1.68 6.15
C LEU A 152 29.15 -0.21 5.70
N PRO A 153 30.11 0.25 4.88
CA PRO A 153 30.10 1.59 4.34
C PRO A 153 28.80 1.86 3.56
N GLY A 154 27.95 2.75 4.11
CA GLY A 154 26.66 3.13 3.51
C GLY A 154 25.42 2.46 4.11
N ALA A 155 25.54 1.61 5.13
CA ALA A 155 24.40 1.06 5.87
C ALA A 155 24.59 1.23 7.38
N HIS A 156 23.54 1.61 8.09
CA HIS A 156 23.55 1.75 9.54
C HIS A 156 22.25 1.19 10.12
N LEU A 157 22.32 0.66 11.35
CA LEU A 157 21.14 0.26 12.09
C LEU A 157 20.48 1.52 12.67
N SER A 158 19.24 1.76 12.28
CA SER A 158 18.38 2.77 12.90
C SER A 158 17.38 2.09 13.84
N ILE A 159 17.21 2.63 15.04
CA ILE A 159 16.14 2.19 15.95
C ILE A 159 14.80 2.58 15.33
N GLY A 160 13.95 1.58 15.09
CA GLY A 160 12.60 1.80 14.58
C GLY A 160 11.70 2.46 15.63
N VAL A 161 10.60 3.08 15.17
CA VAL A 161 9.55 3.55 16.07
C VAL A 161 8.74 2.37 16.60
N HIS A 162 8.26 2.49 17.84
CA HIS A 162 7.38 1.48 18.44
C HIS A 162 6.12 1.30 17.59
N SER A 163 5.74 0.05 17.34
CA SER A 163 4.54 -0.32 16.59
C SER A 163 3.52 -1.02 17.49
N LEU A 164 2.24 -0.70 17.33
CA LEU A 164 1.16 -1.35 18.05
C LEU A 164 0.63 -2.58 17.28
N MET A 165 0.54 -3.73 17.93
CA MET A 165 -0.16 -4.91 17.42
C MET A 165 -1.50 -5.06 18.13
N ILE A 166 -2.60 -5.07 17.37
CA ILE A 166 -3.95 -5.33 17.90
C ILE A 166 -4.38 -6.71 17.38
N ARG A 167 -4.71 -7.64 18.27
CA ARG A 167 -5.30 -8.94 17.93
C ARG A 167 -6.74 -8.97 18.42
N SER A 168 -7.67 -9.28 17.54
CA SER A 168 -9.03 -9.65 17.96
C SER A 168 -9.02 -11.07 18.52
N LYS A 169 -9.86 -11.34 19.52
CA LYS A 169 -10.22 -12.72 19.89
C LYS A 169 -10.99 -13.39 18.77
#